data_AF-A0A1J5R2C8-F1
#
_entry.id   AF-A0A1J5R2C8-F1
#
_cell.length_a   1.000
_cell.length_b   1.000
_cell.length_c   1.000
_cell.angle_alpha   90.00
_cell.angle_beta   90.00
_cell.angle_gamma   90.00
#
_symmetry.space_group_name_H-M   'P 1'
#
loop_
_entity.id
_entity.type
_entity.pdbx_description
1 polymer ?
#
loop_
_entity_poly.entity_id
_entity_poly.type
_entity_poly.pdbx_seq_one_letter_code
_entity_poly.pdbx_strand_id
1 'polypeptide(L)'
;MSIDSFIRIISLCVVLAGVETLHGIARTVVLAPRVGKARALKLSIVSGSALAFGVCWLLVPGIGLAGLAQPFALGLWLALFMAAFDLAMGRLLLRRSWSRALQDFNPASGNDLLFGLLLLVLSPPLVAWLRAPG
;
A
#
# COMPACT_ATOMS: atom_id res chain seq x y z
N MET A 1 20.87 -6.01 -11.00
CA MET A 1 20.11 -4.81 -10.59
C MET A 1 21.09 -3.69 -10.30
N SER A 2 20.91 -2.53 -10.92
CA SER A 2 21.76 -1.36 -10.70
C SER A 2 21.43 -0.68 -9.37
N ILE A 3 22.42 -0.01 -8.76
CA ILE A 3 22.25 0.74 -7.50
C ILE A 3 21.15 1.81 -7.59
N ASP A 4 20.99 2.44 -8.76
CA ASP A 4 19.90 3.40 -9.04
C ASP A 4 18.52 2.76 -8.86
N SER A 5 18.29 1.55 -9.39
CA SER A 5 17.03 0.83 -9.21
C SER A 5 16.75 0.53 -7.74
N PHE A 6 17.78 0.17 -6.96
CA PHE A 6 17.63 -0.10 -5.53
C PHE A 6 17.23 1.14 -4.74
N ILE A 7 17.87 2.28 -5.02
CA ILE A 7 17.52 3.58 -4.42
C ILE A 7 16.07 3.94 -4.76
N ARG A 8 15.67 3.82 -6.03
CA ARG A 8 14.28 4.11 -6.45
C ARG A 8 13.26 3.23 -5.74
N ILE A 9 13.55 1.94 -5.57
CA ILE A 9 12.67 1.02 -4.84
C ILE A 9 12.53 1.48 -3.39
N ILE A 10 13.63 1.77 -2.70
CA ILE A 10 13.59 2.27 -1.31
C ILE A 10 12.84 3.60 -1.22
N SER A 11 13.11 4.54 -2.13
CA SER A 11 12.38 5.81 -2.19
C SER A 11 10.88 5.59 -2.38
N LEU A 12 10.48 4.65 -3.23
CA LEU A 12 9.08 4.28 -3.43
C LEU A 12 8.46 3.76 -2.13
N CYS A 13 9.18 2.93 -1.38
CA CYS A 13 8.72 2.39 -0.10
C CYS A 13 8.53 3.49 0.95
N VAL A 14 9.49 4.42 1.07
CA VAL A 14 9.43 5.53 2.03
C VAL A 14 8.30 6.49 1.66
N VAL A 15 8.16 6.84 0.38
CA VAL A 15 7.08 7.72 -0.09
C VAL A 15 5.72 7.05 0.14
N LEU A 16 5.57 5.78 -0.23
CA LEU A 16 4.33 5.04 -0.04
C LEU A 16 3.94 4.95 1.44
N ALA A 17 4.88 4.57 2.31
CA ALA A 17 4.64 4.50 3.76
C ALA A 17 4.28 5.87 4.35
N GLY A 18 4.93 6.94 3.90
CA GLY A 18 4.63 8.31 4.33
C GLY A 18 3.24 8.76 3.89
N VAL A 19 2.89 8.54 2.62
CA VAL A 19 1.59 8.90 2.04
C VAL A 19 0.47 8.13 2.75
N GLU A 20 0.62 6.83 2.94
CA GLU A 20 -0.38 6.00 3.63
C GLU A 20 -0.52 6.36 5.10
N THR A 21 0.58 6.67 5.80
CA THR A 21 0.53 7.15 7.19
C THR A 21 -0.23 8.47 7.28
N LEU A 22 0.11 9.44 6.41
CA LEU A 22 -0.56 10.74 6.38
C LEU A 22 -2.05 10.58 6.02
N HIS A 23 -2.35 9.68 5.09
CA HIS A 23 -3.71 9.33 4.70
C HIS A 23 -4.51 8.71 5.86
N GLY A 24 -3.91 7.77 6.61
CA GLY A 24 -4.52 7.14 7.77
C GLY A 24 -4.78 8.13 8.92
N ILE A 25 -3.87 9.10 9.12
CA ILE A 25 -4.06 10.21 10.07
C ILE A 25 -5.21 11.10 9.60
N ALA A 26 -5.21 11.54 8.33
CA ALA A 26 -6.27 12.36 7.77
C ALA A 26 -7.65 11.66 7.85
N ARG A 27 -7.71 10.35 7.61
CA ARG A 27 -8.92 9.54 7.82
C ARG A 27 -9.42 9.65 9.24
N THR A 28 -8.54 9.47 10.22
CA THR A 28 -8.92 9.39 11.63
C THR A 28 -9.27 10.75 12.21
N VAL A 29 -8.51 11.79 11.86
CA VAL A 29 -8.65 13.14 12.42
C VAL A 29 -9.71 13.96 11.68
N VAL A 30 -9.83 13.82 10.36
CA VAL A 30 -10.70 14.67 9.53
C VAL A 30 -11.95 13.92 9.07
N LEU A 31 -11.80 12.69 8.60
CA LEU A 31 -12.88 11.95 7.95
C LEU A 31 -13.82 11.26 8.96
N ALA A 32 -13.26 10.57 9.96
CA ALA A 32 -14.01 9.86 10.98
C ALA A 32 -15.00 10.74 11.77
N PRO A 33 -14.64 11.97 12.20
CA PRO A 33 -15.61 12.85 12.86
C PRO A 33 -16.66 13.46 11.92
N ARG A 34 -16.43 13.50 10.60
CA ARG A 34 -17.37 14.14 9.64
C ARG A 34 -18.38 13.18 9.02
N VAL A 35 -18.00 11.94 8.72
CA VAL A 35 -18.85 10.96 8.00
C VAL A 35 -19.14 9.69 8.79
N GLY A 36 -18.58 9.56 10.00
CA GLY A 36 -18.72 8.38 10.86
C GLY A 36 -17.75 7.25 10.49
N LYS A 37 -17.37 6.45 11.49
CA LYS A 37 -16.31 5.41 11.39
C LYS A 37 -16.49 4.44 10.23
N ALA A 38 -17.70 3.95 9.98
CA ALA A 38 -17.96 2.94 8.96
C ALA A 38 -17.76 3.47 7.52
N ARG A 39 -18.21 4.70 7.24
CA ARG A 39 -18.02 5.33 5.92
C ARG A 39 -16.60 5.82 5.73
N ALA A 40 -15.95 6.31 6.79
CA ALA A 40 -14.56 6.72 6.76
C ALA A 40 -13.62 5.55 6.40
N LEU A 41 -13.92 4.33 6.88
CA LEU A 41 -13.17 3.13 6.47
C LEU A 41 -13.31 2.84 4.98
N LYS A 42 -14.55 2.77 4.46
CA LYS A 42 -14.80 2.50 3.04
C LYS A 42 -14.16 3.53 2.12
N LEU A 43 -14.30 4.82 2.44
CA LEU A 43 -13.66 5.88 1.65
C LEU A 43 -12.15 5.76 1.68
N SER A 44 -11.57 5.47 2.85
CA SER A 44 -10.12 5.37 3.02
C SER A 44 -9.51 4.23 2.23
N ILE A 45 -10.23 3.13 2.02
CA ILE A 45 -9.74 2.04 1.18
C ILE A 45 -9.65 2.53 -0.26
N VAL A 46 -10.71 3.18 -0.77
CA VAL A 46 -10.73 3.72 -2.14
C VAL A 46 -9.65 4.76 -2.33
N SER A 47 -9.52 5.73 -1.41
CA SER A 47 -8.52 6.79 -1.53
C SER A 47 -7.09 6.31 -1.25
N GLY A 48 -6.89 5.37 -0.33
CA GLY A 48 -5.59 4.74 -0.08
C GLY A 48 -5.12 3.90 -1.26
N SER A 49 -6.00 3.08 -1.84
CA SER A 49 -5.68 2.34 -3.08
C SER A 49 -5.41 3.27 -4.26
N ALA A 50 -6.15 4.37 -4.41
CA ALA A 50 -5.88 5.36 -5.45
C ALA A 50 -4.53 6.06 -5.25
N LEU A 51 -4.16 6.39 -4.01
CA LEU A 51 -2.85 6.97 -3.69
C LEU A 51 -1.72 5.98 -3.97
N ALA A 52 -1.85 4.74 -3.49
CA ALA A 52 -0.89 3.67 -3.76
C ALA A 52 -0.68 3.44 -5.26
N PHE A 53 -1.78 3.42 -6.02
CA PHE A 53 -1.73 3.32 -7.48
C PHE A 53 -1.03 4.54 -8.11
N GLY A 54 -1.34 5.75 -7.65
CA GLY A 54 -0.69 6.98 -8.13
C GLY A 54 0.82 7.02 -7.86
N VAL A 55 1.26 6.59 -6.67
CA VAL A 55 2.69 6.48 -6.33
C VAL A 55 3.37 5.46 -7.24
N CYS A 56 2.75 4.28 -7.43
CA CYS A 56 3.26 3.30 -8.38
C CYS A 56 3.32 3.89 -9.80
N TRP A 57 2.28 4.60 -10.24
CA TRP A 57 2.20 5.21 -11.57
C TRP A 57 3.33 6.20 -11.86
N LEU A 58 3.76 6.97 -10.86
CA LEU A 58 4.82 7.95 -11.02
C LEU A 58 6.22 7.34 -10.91
N LEU A 59 6.44 6.41 -9.99
CA LEU A 59 7.78 5.92 -9.66
C LEU A 59 8.18 4.61 -10.40
N VAL A 60 7.23 3.72 -10.70
CA VAL A 60 7.47 2.46 -11.45
C VAL A 60 8.15 2.66 -12.81
N PRO A 61 7.73 3.60 -13.69
CA PRO A 61 8.38 3.76 -14.99
C PRO A 61 9.85 4.18 -14.87
N GLY A 62 10.23 4.84 -13.78
CA GLY A 62 11.61 5.21 -13.51
C GLY A 62 12.51 4.04 -13.13
N ILE A 63 11.98 2.88 -12.75
CA ILE A 63 12.80 1.75 -12.25
C ILE A 63 13.40 0.94 -13.41
N GLY A 64 12.86 1.07 -14.63
CA GLY A 64 13.34 0.32 -15.80
C GLY A 64 13.09 -1.17 -15.69
N LEU A 65 11.89 -1.56 -15.23
CA LEU A 65 11.49 -2.95 -15.08
C LEU A 65 11.28 -3.59 -16.47
N ALA A 66 12.09 -4.59 -16.80
CA ALA A 66 12.00 -5.41 -17.99
C ALA A 66 11.10 -6.64 -17.76
N GLY A 67 10.03 -6.74 -18.54
CA GLY A 67 9.10 -7.88 -18.53
C GLY A 67 8.01 -7.80 -17.46
N LEU A 68 7.08 -8.76 -17.48
CA LEU A 68 5.88 -8.78 -16.62
C LEU A 68 6.14 -9.32 -15.21
N ALA A 69 7.20 -10.12 -15.01
CA ALA A 69 7.51 -10.74 -13.73
C ALA A 69 8.11 -9.75 -12.70
N GLN A 70 8.91 -8.78 -13.17
CA GLN A 70 9.56 -7.81 -12.30
C GLN A 70 8.58 -6.84 -11.60
N PRO A 71 7.59 -6.22 -12.28
CA PRO A 71 6.61 -5.37 -11.61
C PRO A 71 5.72 -6.17 -10.65
N PHE A 72 5.46 -7.45 -10.91
CA PHE A 72 4.78 -8.34 -9.96
C PHE A 72 5.60 -8.58 -8.69
N ALA A 73 6.90 -8.88 -8.85
CA ALA A 73 7.81 -9.04 -7.72
C ALA A 73 7.94 -7.75 -6.89
N LEU A 74 7.97 -6.58 -7.56
CA LEU A 74 7.95 -5.27 -6.90
C LEU A 74 6.67 -5.08 -6.09
N GLY A 75 5.50 -5.34 -6.68
CA GLY A 75 4.21 -5.23 -6.00
C GLY A 75 4.12 -6.15 -4.77
N LEU A 76 4.60 -7.38 -4.89
CA LEU A 76 4.66 -8.32 -3.77
C LEU A 76 5.58 -7.82 -2.66
N TRP A 77 6.76 -7.31 -3.02
CA TRP A 77 7.71 -6.74 -2.05
C TRP A 77 7.11 -5.54 -1.33
N LEU A 78 6.48 -4.62 -2.07
CA LEU A 78 5.82 -3.43 -1.51
C LEU A 78 4.68 -3.81 -0.57
N ALA A 79 3.87 -4.80 -0.95
CA ALA A 79 2.80 -5.31 -0.11
C ALA A 79 3.33 -5.94 1.18
N LEU A 80 4.39 -6.74 1.10
CA LEU A 80 5.03 -7.34 2.27
C LEU A 80 5.62 -6.26 3.19
N PHE A 81 6.29 -5.25 2.61
CA PHE A 81 6.86 -4.13 3.35
C PHE A 81 5.78 -3.30 4.04
N MET A 82 4.70 -2.95 3.32
CA MET A 82 3.56 -2.22 3.89
C MET A 82 2.86 -3.03 4.98
N ALA A 83 2.68 -4.34 4.79
CA ALA A 83 2.16 -5.23 5.82
C ALA A 83 3.02 -5.21 7.08
N ALA A 84 4.34 -5.35 6.93
CA ALA A 84 5.27 -5.31 8.06
C ALA A 84 5.29 -3.94 8.73
N PHE A 85 5.25 -2.85 7.95
CA PHE A 85 5.20 -1.48 8.45
C PHE A 85 3.91 -1.20 9.22
N ASP A 86 2.75 -1.56 8.68
CA ASP A 86 1.45 -1.41 9.36
C ASP A 86 1.39 -2.25 10.64
N LEU A 87 1.95 -3.46 10.62
CA LEU A 87 2.07 -4.32 11.79
C LEU A 87 2.96 -3.69 12.87
N ALA A 88 4.11 -3.13 12.47
CA ALA A 88 5.02 -2.42 13.36
C ALA A 88 4.36 -1.16 13.94
N MET A 89 3.67 -0.37 13.12
CA MET A 89 2.89 0.80 13.54
C MET A 89 1.76 0.43 14.50
N GLY A 90 0.95 -0.57 14.17
CA GLY A 90 -0.13 -1.07 15.04
C GLY A 90 0.39 -1.63 16.36
N ARG A 91 1.63 -2.15 16.38
CA ARG A 91 2.28 -2.57 17.62
C ARG A 91 2.87 -1.41 18.41
N LEU A 92 3.58 -0.48 17.77
CA LEU A 92 4.31 0.61 18.41
C LEU A 92 3.38 1.75 18.85
N LEU A 93 2.47 2.21 17.98
CA LEU A 93 1.50 3.26 18.30
C LEU A 93 0.30 2.73 19.09
N LEU A 94 -0.29 1.59 18.69
CA LEU A 94 -1.53 1.09 19.29
C LEU A 94 -1.32 0.03 20.38
N ARG A 95 -0.07 -0.43 20.63
CA ARG A 95 0.25 -1.52 21.58
C ARG A 95 -0.63 -2.78 21.43
N ARG A 96 -1.17 -3.01 20.23
CA ARG A 96 -2.09 -4.12 19.95
C ARG A 96 -1.36 -5.48 20.08
N SER A 97 -2.04 -6.51 20.58
CA SER A 97 -1.48 -7.86 20.68
C SER A 97 -1.33 -8.51 19.30
N TRP A 98 -0.26 -9.28 19.09
CA TRP A 98 0.04 -10.01 17.83
C TRP A 98 -1.16 -10.81 17.31
N SER A 99 -1.96 -11.37 18.22
CA SER A 99 -3.16 -12.15 17.88
C SER A 99 -4.25 -11.31 17.19
N ARG A 100 -4.44 -10.04 17.55
CA ARG A 100 -5.40 -9.14 16.87
C ARG A 100 -4.86 -8.64 15.53
N ALA A 101 -3.55 -8.43 15.45
CA ALA A 101 -2.92 -7.95 14.23
C ALA A 101 -2.92 -9.03 13.13
N LEU A 102 -2.74 -10.30 13.50
CA LEU A 102 -2.92 -11.45 12.60
C LEU A 102 -4.39 -11.70 12.22
N GLN A 103 -5.35 -11.34 13.08
CA GLN A 103 -6.79 -11.38 12.73
C GLN A 103 -7.17 -10.33 11.69
N ASP A 104 -6.55 -9.15 11.72
CA ASP A 104 -6.70 -8.11 10.68
C ASP A 104 -6.22 -8.62 9.29
N PHE A 105 -5.30 -9.60 9.25
CA PHE A 105 -4.82 -10.32 8.05
C PHE A 105 -5.65 -11.56 7.70
N ASN A 106 -6.71 -11.88 8.45
CA ASN A 106 -7.58 -12.99 8.12
C ASN A 106 -8.79 -12.47 7.31
N PRO A 107 -8.95 -12.86 6.02
CA PRO A 107 -10.07 -12.41 5.20
C PRO A 107 -11.44 -12.84 5.77
N ALA A 108 -11.46 -13.85 6.65
CA ALA A 108 -12.65 -14.30 7.36
C ALA A 108 -13.13 -13.35 8.48
N SER A 109 -12.30 -12.38 8.91
CA SER A 109 -12.64 -11.44 9.99
C SER A 109 -13.31 -10.15 9.50
N GLY A 110 -13.53 -9.99 8.19
CA GLY A 110 -14.24 -8.84 7.62
C GLY A 110 -13.42 -7.55 7.55
N ASN A 111 -12.09 -7.68 7.52
CA ASN A 111 -11.18 -6.54 7.49
C ASN A 111 -10.60 -6.32 6.08
N ASP A 112 -10.83 -5.12 5.54
CA ASP A 112 -10.52 -4.76 4.15
C ASP A 112 -9.02 -4.52 3.87
N LEU A 113 -8.14 -4.73 4.87
CA LEU A 113 -6.68 -4.55 4.74
C LEU A 113 -6.08 -5.46 3.66
N LEU A 114 -6.59 -6.69 3.55
CA LEU A 114 -6.17 -7.66 2.54
C LEU A 114 -6.52 -7.21 1.13
N PHE A 115 -7.67 -6.53 0.96
CA PHE A 115 -8.07 -5.93 -0.32
C PHE A 115 -7.11 -4.80 -0.71
N GLY A 116 -6.74 -3.93 0.24
CA GLY A 116 -5.75 -2.88 0.00
C GLY A 116 -4.39 -3.44 -0.42
N LEU A 117 -3.92 -4.50 0.26
CA LEU A 117 -2.68 -5.19 -0.07
C LEU A 117 -2.73 -5.86 -1.45
N LEU A 118 -3.81 -6.57 -1.77
CA LEU A 118 -4.01 -7.21 -3.08
C LEU A 118 -4.00 -6.18 -4.21
N LEU A 119 -4.69 -5.05 -4.01
CA LEU A 119 -4.67 -3.94 -4.96
C LEU A 119 -3.27 -3.35 -5.12
N LEU A 120 -2.51 -3.24 -4.03
CA LEU A 120 -1.12 -2.77 -4.07
C LEU A 120 -0.21 -3.75 -4.83
N VAL A 121 -0.38 -5.07 -4.66
CA VAL A 121 0.35 -6.09 -5.44
C VAL A 121 0.05 -5.95 -6.93
N LEU A 122 -1.21 -5.74 -7.28
CA LEU A 122 -1.66 -5.61 -8.67
C LEU A 122 -1.36 -4.25 -9.29
N SER A 123 -1.11 -3.22 -8.48
CA SER A 123 -0.88 -1.84 -8.96
C SER A 123 0.32 -1.73 -9.92
N PRO A 124 1.56 -2.11 -9.55
CA PRO A 124 2.71 -2.00 -10.45
C PRO A 124 2.59 -2.81 -11.75
N PRO A 125 2.10 -4.07 -11.79
CA PRO A 125 1.90 -4.76 -13.06
C PRO A 125 0.76 -4.14 -13.88
N LEU A 126 -0.30 -3.61 -13.26
CA LEU A 126 -1.36 -2.91 -13.98
C LEU A 126 -0.85 -1.60 -14.62
N VAL A 127 -0.01 -0.84 -13.91
CA VAL A 127 0.66 0.35 -14.45
C VAL A 127 1.55 -0.01 -15.63
N ALA A 128 2.35 -1.07 -15.50
CA ALA A 128 3.23 -1.53 -16.57
C ALA A 128 2.43 -1.99 -17.80
N TRP A 129 1.30 -2.66 -17.60
CA TRP A 129 0.41 -3.10 -18.68
C TRP A 129 -0.30 -1.94 -19.38
N LEU A 130 -0.87 -0.98 -18.63
CA LEU A 130 -1.55 0.20 -19.19
C LEU A 130 -0.63 1.13 -19.99
N ARG A 131 0.67 1.05 -19.75
CA ARG A 131 1.70 1.85 -20.43
C ARG A 131 2.59 1.07 -21.38
N ALA A 132 2.41 -0.25 -21.48
CA ALA A 132 3.05 -1.00 -22.54
C ALA A 132 2.49 -0.46 -23.87
N PRO A 133 3.32 0.08 -24.77
CA PRO A 133 2.84 0.49 -26.08
C PRO A 133 2.29 -0.77 -26.77
N GLY A 134 0.99 -0.74 -27.07
CA GLY A 134 0.34 -1.74 -27.93
C GLY A 134 0.83 -1.64 -29.36
#